data_AF-A0A920WN97-F1
#
_entry.id   AF-A0A920WN97-F1
#
_cell.length_a   1.000
_cell.length_b   1.000
_cell.length_c   1.000
_cell.angle_alpha   90.00
_cell.angle_beta   90.00
_cell.angle_gamma   90.00
#
_symmetry.space_group_name_H-M   'P 1'
#
loop_
_entity.id
_entity.type
_entity.pdbx_description
1 polymer ?
#
loop_
_entity_poly.entity_id
_entity_poly.type
_entity_poly.pdbx_seq_one_letter_code
_entity_poly.pdbx_strand_id
1 'polypeptide(L)'
;MTPIRTGSLAVLVLVTGACGGVADTTAPAPVPAPTTAVEVAAYGSGPAAGVQGAAVPDELGFEAVLIGGGTLHGADLAGQDVLFWFWAPT
;
A
#
# COMPACT_ATOMS: atom_id res chain seq x y z
N MET A 1 -54.11 4.87 -4.97
CA MET A 1 -53.27 3.66 -4.87
C MET A 1 -52.48 3.55 -6.16
N THR A 2 -51.21 3.94 -6.14
CA THR A 2 -50.29 3.88 -7.28
C THR A 2 -49.10 3.02 -6.87
N PRO A 3 -48.86 1.91 -7.58
CA PRO A 3 -47.47 1.50 -7.74
C PRO A 3 -47.21 0.76 -9.07
N ILE A 4 -46.42 1.32 -9.98
CA ILE A 4 -45.60 0.49 -10.88
C ILE A 4 -44.24 1.16 -11.03
N ARG A 5 -43.31 0.80 -10.13
CA ARG A 5 -41.86 0.90 -10.30
C ARG A 5 -41.42 -0.42 -10.93
N THR A 6 -40.98 -0.39 -12.18
CA THR A 6 -40.30 -1.49 -12.88
C THR A 6 -39.40 -0.82 -13.90
N GLY A 7 -38.06 -0.84 -13.87
CA GLY A 7 -37.12 -1.82 -13.37
C GLY A 7 -36.02 -1.85 -14.43
N SER A 8 -35.04 -0.93 -14.34
CA SER A 8 -33.94 -0.84 -15.31
C SER A 8 -32.87 -1.88 -14.97
N LEU A 9 -32.98 -3.06 -15.58
CA LEU A 9 -31.97 -4.12 -15.54
C LEU A 9 -30.87 -3.79 -16.57
N ALA A 10 -29.75 -3.25 -16.09
CA ALA A 10 -28.52 -3.14 -16.87
C ALA A 10 -27.80 -4.50 -16.85
N VAL A 11 -27.72 -5.15 -18.00
CA VAL A 11 -26.95 -6.39 -18.21
C VAL A 11 -25.51 -6.00 -18.54
N LEU A 12 -24.60 -6.31 -17.62
CA LEU A 12 -23.15 -6.15 -17.75
C LEU A 12 -22.57 -7.38 -18.47
N VAL A 13 -22.20 -7.26 -19.74
CA VAL A 13 -21.50 -8.32 -20.48
C VAL A 13 -20.00 -8.14 -20.29
N LEU A 14 -19.38 -8.99 -19.46
CA LEU A 14 -17.94 -9.16 -19.40
C LEU A 14 -17.46 -9.89 -20.66
N VAL A 15 -16.64 -9.23 -21.48
CA VAL A 15 -15.86 -9.90 -22.54
C VAL A 15 -14.45 -10.12 -22.01
N THR A 16 -14.18 -11.37 -21.63
CA THR A 16 -12.84 -11.92 -21.43
C THR A 16 -12.21 -12.27 -22.77
N GLY A 17 -10.94 -11.90 -22.96
CA GLY A 17 -10.03 -12.67 -23.82
C GLY A 17 -9.26 -11.85 -24.85
N ALA A 18 -7.99 -11.57 -24.54
CA ALA A 18 -6.86 -11.68 -25.46
C ALA A 18 -5.55 -11.34 -24.73
N CYS A 19 -5.04 -12.27 -23.92
CA CYS A 19 -3.60 -12.32 -23.63
C CYS A 19 -2.97 -13.16 -24.76
N GLY A 20 -2.60 -12.51 -25.86
CA GLY A 20 -1.94 -13.11 -27.01
C GLY A 20 -0.57 -12.45 -27.17
N GLY A 21 0.47 -13.21 -26.87
CA GLY A 21 1.83 -12.70 -26.70
C GLY A 21 2.54 -12.30 -27.99
N VAL A 22 3.43 -11.32 -27.85
CA VAL A 22 4.62 -11.17 -28.67
C VAL A 22 5.78 -11.18 -27.70
N ALA A 23 6.56 -12.25 -27.74
CA ALA A 23 7.78 -12.40 -26.95
C ALA A 23 8.90 -11.61 -27.64
N ASP A 24 9.00 -10.32 -27.33
CA ASP A 24 10.23 -9.58 -27.59
C ASP A 24 11.25 -9.94 -26.50
N THR A 25 12.32 -10.59 -26.97
CA THR A 25 13.43 -11.09 -26.15
C THR A 25 14.30 -9.91 -25.71
N THR A 26 13.91 -9.26 -24.61
CA THR A 26 14.80 -8.62 -23.65
C THR A 26 14.10 -8.70 -22.30
N ALA A 27 14.28 -9.84 -21.61
CA ALA A 27 13.76 -10.01 -20.27
C ALA A 27 14.49 -9.03 -19.32
N PRO A 28 13.79 -8.17 -18.57
CA PRO A 28 14.38 -7.46 -17.45
C PRO A 28 15.00 -8.47 -16.48
N ALA A 29 16.19 -8.16 -15.96
CA ALA A 29 16.79 -8.98 -14.90
C ALA A 29 15.77 -9.17 -13.76
N PRO A 30 15.61 -10.37 -13.21
CA PRO A 30 14.66 -10.61 -12.12
C PRO A 30 15.03 -9.70 -10.94
N VAL A 31 14.12 -8.80 -10.58
CA VAL A 31 14.22 -8.04 -9.32
C VAL A 31 14.03 -9.06 -8.19
N PRO A 32 14.99 -9.21 -7.26
CA PRO A 32 14.80 -10.11 -6.13
C PRO A 32 13.55 -9.68 -5.36
N ALA A 33 12.65 -10.62 -5.09
CA ALA A 33 11.53 -10.35 -4.19
C ALA A 33 12.08 -9.87 -2.84
N PRO A 34 11.45 -8.87 -2.19
CA PRO A 34 11.87 -8.46 -0.87
C PRO A 34 11.81 -9.68 0.05
N THR A 35 12.97 -10.12 0.53
CA THR A 35 13.05 -11.12 1.58
C THR A 35 12.67 -10.41 2.86
N THR A 36 11.46 -10.66 3.36
CA THR A 36 11.05 -10.21 4.70
C THR A 36 11.90 -10.97 5.72
N ALA A 37 13.05 -10.42 6.07
CA ALA A 37 13.78 -10.85 7.26
C ALA A 37 12.97 -10.37 8.47
N VAL A 38 12.27 -11.31 9.12
CA VAL A 38 11.63 -11.03 10.40
C VAL A 38 12.74 -11.11 11.46
N GLU A 39 13.46 -10.02 11.67
CA GLU A 39 14.27 -9.90 12.87
C GLU A 39 13.31 -9.63 14.03
N VAL A 40 13.07 -10.65 14.85
CA VAL A 40 12.37 -10.49 16.12
C VAL A 40 13.31 -9.74 17.05
N ALA A 41 13.30 -8.42 16.98
CA ALA A 41 13.90 -7.58 18.01
C ALA A 41 13.15 -7.84 19.32
N ALA A 42 13.82 -8.45 20.29
CA ALA A 42 13.30 -8.62 21.63
C ALA A 42 13.15 -7.23 22.27
N TYR A 43 11.92 -6.69 22.25
CA TYR A 43 11.62 -5.39 22.84
C TYR A 43 11.75 -5.49 24.37
N GLY A 44 12.80 -4.87 24.92
CA GLY A 44 12.98 -4.74 26.36
C GLY A 44 11.85 -3.90 26.95
N SER A 45 11.00 -4.51 27.78
CA SER A 45 9.92 -3.83 28.50
C SER A 45 10.50 -3.02 29.67
N GLY A 46 10.95 -1.79 29.40
CA GLY A 46 11.22 -0.78 30.43
C GLY A 46 9.99 0.09 30.67
N PRO A 47 9.60 0.41 31.92
CA PRO A 47 8.36 1.15 32.17
C PRO A 47 8.55 2.64 31.87
N ALA A 48 8.09 3.08 30.70
CA ALA A 48 7.89 4.50 30.40
C ALA A 48 6.46 4.89 30.80
N ALA A 49 6.31 5.38 32.03
CA ALA A 49 5.09 6.05 32.47
C ALA A 49 4.97 7.41 31.76
N GLY A 50 3.92 7.59 30.97
CA GLY A 50 3.54 8.90 30.43
C GLY A 50 2.86 8.82 29.07
N VAL A 51 1.55 9.04 29.06
CA VAL A 51 0.69 9.32 27.89
C VAL A 51 0.82 8.32 26.73
N GLN A 52 0.03 7.23 26.78
CA GLN A 52 0.03 6.20 25.74
C GLN A 52 -0.76 6.67 24.49
N GLY A 53 -0.25 7.69 23.79
CA GLY A 53 -0.31 7.65 22.34
C GLY A 53 0.52 6.45 21.90
N ALA A 54 0.08 5.69 20.90
CA ALA A 54 0.87 4.57 20.39
C ALA A 54 2.30 5.07 20.12
N ALA A 55 3.30 4.43 20.72
CA ALA A 55 4.69 4.81 20.51
C ALA A 55 5.00 4.72 19.01
N VAL A 56 5.41 5.84 18.40
CA VAL A 56 5.78 5.90 16.99
C VAL A 56 7.15 5.20 16.85
N PRO A 57 7.28 4.17 15.99
CA PRO A 57 8.57 3.54 15.71
C PRO A 57 9.55 4.52 15.07
N ASP A 58 10.84 4.38 15.37
CA ASP A 58 11.90 5.25 14.84
C ASP A 58 11.94 5.22 13.30
N GLU A 59 11.58 4.09 12.67
CA GLU A 59 11.49 3.92 11.22
C GLU A 59 10.44 4.84 10.58
N LEU A 60 9.41 5.25 11.34
CA LEU A 60 8.39 6.20 10.91
C LEU A 60 8.75 7.65 11.24
N GLY A 61 9.91 7.91 11.83
CA GLY A 61 10.43 9.24 12.16
C GLY A 61 10.95 10.04 10.97
N PHE A 62 10.27 9.98 9.82
CA PHE A 62 10.65 10.71 8.60
C PHE A 62 9.60 11.74 8.17
N GLU A 63 10.05 12.70 7.37
CA GLU A 63 9.17 13.60 6.62
C GLU A 63 9.54 13.59 5.14
N ALA A 64 8.53 13.63 4.28
CA ALA A 64 8.72 13.66 2.84
C ALA A 64 7.78 14.66 2.16
N VAL A 65 8.29 15.38 1.17
CA VAL A 65 7.46 16.26 0.33
C VAL A 65 6.81 15.43 -0.77
N LEU A 66 5.51 15.57 -0.94
CA LEU A 66 4.75 14.83 -1.96
C LEU A 66 4.82 15.52 -3.33
N ILE A 67 4.73 14.72 -4.40
CA ILE A 67 4.52 15.23 -5.75
C ILE A 67 3.14 15.89 -5.78
N GLY A 68 3.07 17.16 -6.21
CA GLY A 68 1.86 17.97 -6.13
C GLY A 68 1.76 18.85 -4.87
N GLY A 69 2.74 18.75 -3.97
CA GLY A 69 2.84 19.56 -2.76
C GLY A 69 2.29 18.87 -1.51
N GLY A 70 2.52 19.50 -0.36
CA GLY A 70 2.23 18.93 0.96
C GLY A 70 3.38 18.07 1.51
N THR A 71 3.24 17.73 2.79
CA THR A 71 4.22 16.94 3.55
C THR A 71 3.54 15.69 4.08
N LEU A 72 4.19 14.54 3.90
CA LEU A 72 3.87 13.29 4.57
C LEU A 72 4.74 13.20 5.84
N HIS A 73 4.09 13.09 6.99
CA HIS A 73 4.75 12.74 8.25
C HIS A 73 4.63 11.24 8.46
N GLY A 74 5.74 10.51 8.52
CA GLY A 74 5.72 9.05 8.69
C GLY A 74 5.02 8.63 9.99
N ALA A 75 5.09 9.46 11.03
CA ALA A 75 4.43 9.24 12.32
C ALA A 75 2.91 9.06 12.23
N ASP A 76 2.26 9.70 11.25
CA ASP A 76 0.81 9.59 11.05
C ASP A 76 0.39 8.19 10.54
N LEU A 77 1.36 7.40 10.06
CA LEU A 77 1.17 6.04 9.59
C LEU A 77 1.33 4.98 10.71
N ALA A 78 1.68 5.41 11.93
CA ALA A 78 1.87 4.48 13.04
C ALA A 78 0.58 3.71 13.35
N GLY A 79 0.69 2.38 13.41
CA GLY A 79 -0.44 1.49 13.66
C GLY A 79 -1.35 1.24 12.46
N GLN A 80 -0.98 1.70 11.25
CA GLN A 80 -1.69 1.42 10.01
C GLN A 80 -0.96 0.34 9.17
N ASP A 81 -1.73 -0.46 8.44
CA ASP A 81 -1.18 -1.40 7.45
C ASP A 81 -0.82 -0.64 6.16
N VAL A 82 0.48 -0.39 5.95
CA VAL A 82 0.98 0.43 4.83
C VAL A 82 2.07 -0.30 4.04
N LEU A 83 2.05 -0.16 2.71
CA LEU A 83 3.09 -0.66 1.79
C LEU A 83 3.80 0.53 1.12
N PHE A 84 5.13 0.58 1.24
CA PHE A 84 5.96 1.54 0.48
C PHE A 84 6.45 0.91 -0.82
N TRP A 85 6.10 1.51 -1.96
CA TRP A 85 6.60 1.11 -3.28
C TRP A 85 7.64 2.12 -3.78
N PHE A 86 8.90 1.69 -3.77
CA PHE A 86 10.01 2.46 -4.32
C PHE A 86 10.19 2.14 -5.80
N TRP A 87 10.26 3.17 -6.62
CA TRP A 87 10.37 3.07 -8.08
C TRP A 87 11.28 4.18 -8.61
N ALA A 88 11.70 4.05 -9.86
CA ALA A 88 12.50 5.05 -10.56
C ALA A 88 11.91 5.33 -11.97
N PRO A 89 11.86 6.59 -12.41
CA PRO A 89 11.49 6.92 -13.78
C PRO A 89 12.58 6.45 -14.76
N THR A 90 12.19 6.25 -16.02
CA THR A 90 13.07 5.97 -17.16
C THR A 90 13.53 7.24 -17.84
#